data_AF-A0A970RIN1-F1
#
_entry.id   AF-A0A970RIN1-F1
#
_cell.length_a   1.000
_cell.length_b   1.000
_cell.length_c   1.000
_cell.angle_alpha   90.00
_cell.angle_beta   90.00
_cell.angle_gamma   90.00
#
_symmetry.space_group_name_H-M   'P 1'
#
loop_
_entity.id
_entity.type
_entity.pdbx_description
1 polymer ?
#
loop_
_entity_poly.entity_id
_entity_poly.type
_entity_poly.pdbx_seq_one_letter_code
_entity_poly.pdbx_strand_id
1 'polypeptide(L)'
;PKKESQDPYADAVNRVLDQYIKSRNSGKQFDLASVAQKEGLDPQELESLIATVEERFRSVMNTFEVPEEDRAYELTGWPVPPPSKRMGFSEGLEESGLFEIDDSFSTEEAFHILTNDAFFDTIEEKGLIMFFEDLFIEKYGHMRGLTIMNTFFYILCFKGNEWVPIRSYALELLKLFSSSVLAPDQECDAFIRQFSRFVVRTLCSHGMCWLSSIPSKEDLNSGKVLIKATDALYRFLAIKE
;
A
#
# COMPACT_ATOMS: atom_id res chain seq x y z
N PRO A 1 20.13 7.63 -31.35
CA PRO A 1 19.48 8.05 -30.08
C PRO A 1 20.15 9.29 -29.51
N LYS A 2 19.54 10.46 -29.68
CA LYS A 2 20.00 11.71 -29.05
C LYS A 2 19.75 11.57 -27.55
N LYS A 3 20.80 11.73 -26.73
CA LYS A 3 20.68 11.90 -25.28
C LYS A 3 19.75 13.08 -25.03
N GLU A 4 18.62 12.84 -24.35
CA GLU A 4 17.82 13.92 -23.78
C GLU A 4 18.74 14.76 -22.90
N SER A 5 18.83 16.05 -23.18
CA SER A 5 19.48 17.01 -22.28
C SER A 5 18.61 17.07 -21.03
N GLN A 6 19.05 16.43 -19.95
CA GLN A 6 18.48 16.63 -18.62
C GLN A 6 18.55 18.12 -18.31
N ASP A 7 17.39 18.74 -18.11
CA ASP A 7 17.28 20.13 -17.68
C ASP A 7 17.78 20.22 -16.23
N PRO A 8 18.94 20.85 -15.98
CA PRO A 8 19.52 20.93 -14.63
C PRO A 8 18.58 21.60 -13.63
N TYR A 9 17.69 22.47 -14.12
CA TYR A 9 16.67 23.13 -13.33
C TYR A 9 15.59 22.14 -12.86
N ALA A 10 15.08 21.31 -13.78
CA ALA A 10 14.09 20.29 -13.46
C ALA A 10 14.63 19.26 -12.45
N ASP A 11 15.90 18.86 -12.58
CA ASP A 11 16.54 17.95 -11.66
C ASP A 11 16.71 18.54 -10.25
N ALA A 12 17.01 19.84 -10.16
CA ALA A 12 17.10 20.56 -8.88
C ALA A 12 15.73 20.64 -8.20
N VAL A 13 14.68 21.03 -8.94
CA VAL A 13 13.31 21.07 -8.43
C VAL A 13 12.86 19.70 -7.92
N ASN A 14 13.13 18.63 -8.68
CA ASN A 14 12.79 17.26 -8.27
C ASN A 14 13.46 16.86 -6.95
N ARG A 15 14.75 17.18 -6.75
CA ARG A 15 15.47 16.90 -5.49
C ARG A 15 14.86 17.64 -4.30
N VAL A 16 14.48 18.91 -4.48
CA VAL A 16 13.85 19.71 -3.42
C VAL A 16 12.49 19.14 -3.03
N LEU A 17 11.67 18.79 -4.01
CA LEU A 17 10.35 18.18 -3.76
C LEU A 17 10.48 16.83 -3.06
N ASP A 18 11.46 16.01 -3.43
CA ASP A 18 11.72 14.73 -2.77
C ASP A 18 12.12 14.91 -1.30
N GLN A 19 12.96 15.92 -0.99
CA GLN A 19 13.34 16.25 0.39
C GLN A 19 12.15 16.81 1.19
N TYR A 20 11.33 17.66 0.59
CA TYR A 20 10.10 18.19 1.19
C TYR A 20 9.15 17.05 1.56
N ILE A 21 8.91 16.11 0.64
CA ILE A 21 8.05 14.95 0.86
C ILE A 21 8.62 14.04 1.96
N LYS A 22 9.93 13.75 1.96
CA LYS A 22 10.59 12.94 3.01
C LYS A 22 10.45 13.59 4.39
N SER A 23 10.63 14.90 4.48
CA SER A 23 10.49 15.66 5.73
C SER A 23 9.06 15.60 6.24
N ARG A 24 8.07 15.81 5.35
CA ARG A 24 6.65 15.67 5.65
C ARG A 24 6.29 14.26 6.16
N ASN A 25 6.74 13.21 5.48
CA ASN A 25 6.42 11.81 5.84
C ASN A 25 7.06 11.38 7.16
N SER A 26 8.18 11.99 7.55
CA SER A 26 8.88 11.69 8.82
C SER A 26 8.52 12.65 9.96
N GLY A 27 7.61 13.61 9.73
CA GLY A 27 7.26 14.65 10.70
C GLY A 27 8.39 15.61 11.02
N LYS A 28 9.46 15.63 10.22
CA LYS A 28 10.60 16.53 10.39
C LYS A 28 10.33 17.88 9.77
N GLN A 29 10.87 18.93 10.39
CA GLN A 29 10.78 20.29 9.86
C GLN A 29 11.57 20.40 8.55
N PHE A 30 10.94 20.96 7.52
CA PHE A 30 11.56 21.25 6.23
C PHE A 30 12.01 22.72 6.20
N ASP A 31 13.30 22.96 6.00
CA ASP A 31 13.88 24.30 5.86
C ASP A 31 13.98 24.70 4.39
N LEU A 32 12.93 25.36 3.91
CA LEU A 32 12.83 25.82 2.52
C LEU A 32 13.98 26.75 2.11
N ALA A 33 14.35 27.68 2.99
CA ALA A 33 15.36 28.69 2.67
C ALA A 33 16.75 28.06 2.51
N SER A 34 17.10 27.13 3.39
CA SER A 34 18.38 26.42 3.31
C SER A 34 18.45 25.52 2.07
N VAL A 35 17.36 24.81 1.75
CA VAL A 35 17.30 23.90 0.60
C VAL A 35 17.30 24.66 -0.73
N ALA A 36 16.56 25.77 -0.81
CA ALA A 36 16.54 26.66 -1.98
C ALA A 36 17.94 27.23 -2.27
N GLN A 37 18.63 27.72 -1.24
CA GLN A 37 20.00 28.24 -1.36
C GLN A 37 20.98 27.17 -1.85
N LYS A 38 20.86 25.94 -1.34
CA LYS A 38 21.76 24.84 -1.70
C LYS A 38 21.60 24.40 -3.16
N GLU A 39 20.38 24.41 -3.68
CA GLU A 39 20.08 23.99 -5.05
C GLU A 39 20.09 25.17 -6.05
N GLY A 40 20.34 26.40 -5.59
CA GLY A 40 20.43 27.59 -6.44
C GLY A 40 19.07 28.03 -7.02
N LEU A 41 17.99 27.76 -6.29
CA LEU A 41 16.61 28.03 -6.71
C LEU A 41 16.04 29.24 -5.97
N ASP A 42 15.09 29.94 -6.60
CA ASP A 42 14.37 31.04 -5.95
C ASP A 42 13.42 30.48 -4.86
N PRO A 43 13.57 30.91 -3.59
CA PRO A 43 12.67 30.49 -2.51
C PRO A 43 11.20 30.78 -2.80
N GLN A 44 10.86 31.88 -3.49
CA GLN A 44 9.46 32.22 -3.79
C GLN A 44 8.85 31.30 -4.84
N GLU A 45 9.64 30.91 -5.85
CA GLU A 45 9.20 29.96 -6.87
C GLU A 45 9.00 28.57 -6.27
N LEU A 46 9.92 28.13 -5.40
CA LEU A 46 9.79 26.88 -4.65
C LEU A 46 8.60 26.90 -3.69
N GLU A 47 8.31 28.01 -3.02
CA GLU A 47 7.13 28.14 -2.16
C GLU A 47 5.84 27.95 -2.95
N SER A 48 5.74 28.54 -4.14
CA SER A 48 4.60 28.37 -5.06
C SER A 48 4.48 26.93 -5.57
N LEU A 49 5.60 26.29 -5.92
CA LEU A 49 5.63 24.89 -6.35
C LEU A 49 5.22 23.95 -5.20
N ILE A 50 5.73 24.17 -3.99
CA ILE A 50 5.35 23.39 -2.80
C ILE A 50 3.87 23.61 -2.48
N ALA A 51 3.37 24.84 -2.56
CA ALA A 51 1.94 25.12 -2.36
C ALA A 51 1.07 24.40 -3.40
N THR A 52 1.48 24.37 -4.66
CA THR A 52 0.79 23.62 -5.73
C THR A 52 0.83 22.12 -5.49
N VAL A 53 1.96 21.60 -5.02
CA VAL A 53 2.15 20.20 -4.63
C VAL A 53 1.29 19.86 -3.42
N GLU A 54 1.20 20.74 -2.42
CA GLU A 54 0.33 20.62 -1.27
C GLU A 54 -1.15 20.69 -1.62
N GLU A 55 -1.51 21.55 -2.57
CA GLU A 55 -2.88 21.72 -3.03
C GLU A 55 -3.31 20.52 -3.89
N ARG A 56 -2.42 20.00 -4.75
CA ARG A 56 -2.60 18.69 -5.39
C ARG A 56 -2.67 17.57 -4.37
N PHE A 57 -1.88 17.60 -3.30
CA PHE A 57 -2.03 16.63 -2.22
C PHE A 57 -3.37 16.77 -1.53
N ARG A 58 -3.83 17.98 -1.24
CA ARG A 58 -5.14 18.21 -0.63
C ARG A 58 -6.31 17.86 -1.56
N SER A 59 -6.15 18.03 -2.88
CA SER A 59 -7.21 17.72 -3.84
C SER A 59 -7.27 16.26 -4.26
N VAL A 60 -6.13 15.55 -4.20
CA VAL A 60 -6.05 14.09 -4.44
C VAL A 60 -6.33 13.32 -3.15
N MET A 61 -5.90 13.82 -2.00
CA MET A 61 -6.29 13.29 -0.71
C MET A 61 -7.66 13.86 -0.36
N ASN A 62 -8.73 13.15 -0.69
CA ASN A 62 -9.88 13.16 0.19
C ASN A 62 -9.34 12.75 1.56
N THR A 63 -9.06 13.74 2.43
CA THR A 63 -8.47 13.55 3.74
C THR A 63 -9.46 12.78 4.57
N PHE A 64 -9.40 11.44 4.45
CA PHE A 64 -10.13 10.56 5.31
C PHE A 64 -9.65 10.86 6.72
N GLU A 65 -10.52 11.50 7.50
CA GLU A 65 -10.27 11.75 8.91
C GLU A 65 -10.65 10.49 9.66
N VAL A 66 -9.67 9.93 10.38
CA VAL A 66 -9.89 8.75 11.21
C VAL A 66 -10.83 9.13 12.36
N PRO A 67 -11.97 8.44 12.52
CA PRO A 67 -12.86 8.64 13.66
C PRO A 67 -12.11 8.47 15.00
N GLU A 68 -12.54 9.18 16.04
CA GLU A 68 -11.84 9.15 17.34
C GLU A 68 -11.75 7.73 17.94
N GLU A 69 -12.82 6.96 17.81
CA GLU A 69 -12.88 5.54 18.22
C GLU A 69 -11.90 4.63 17.46
N ASP A 70 -11.45 5.07 16.28
CA ASP A 70 -10.56 4.33 15.40
C ASP A 70 -9.10 4.71 15.53
N ARG A 71 -8.78 5.78 16.28
CA ARG A 71 -7.39 6.23 16.50
C ARG A 71 -6.51 5.15 17.13
N ALA A 72 -7.10 4.27 17.95
CA ALA A 72 -6.40 3.16 18.57
C ALA A 72 -5.90 2.10 17.56
N TYR A 73 -6.42 2.12 16.33
CA TYR A 73 -6.06 1.19 15.27
C TYR A 73 -5.09 1.79 14.24
N GLU A 74 -4.70 3.07 14.36
CA GLU A 74 -3.73 3.67 13.45
C GLU A 74 -2.37 2.97 13.53
N LEU A 75 -1.77 2.69 12.37
CA LEU A 75 -0.45 2.07 12.32
C LEU A 75 0.66 3.11 12.33
N THR A 76 1.60 2.94 13.25
CA THR A 76 2.78 3.80 13.37
C THR A 76 4.03 3.07 12.87
N GLY A 77 5.00 3.82 12.34
CA GLY A 77 6.32 3.27 12.00
C GLY A 77 6.36 2.37 10.77
N TRP A 78 5.45 2.55 9.82
CA TRP A 78 5.59 2.03 8.45
C TRP A 78 5.87 3.21 7.49
N PRO A 79 6.69 3.03 6.45
CA PRO A 79 7.10 4.12 5.57
C PRO A 79 5.97 4.46 4.60
N VAL A 80 5.12 5.42 4.97
CA VAL A 80 4.05 5.91 4.11
C VAL A 80 4.65 6.37 2.76
N PRO A 81 4.19 5.83 1.62
CA PRO A 81 4.81 6.09 0.33
C PRO A 81 4.68 7.56 -0.06
N PRO A 82 5.77 8.16 -0.59
CA PRO A 82 5.73 9.51 -1.13
C PRO A 82 4.75 9.55 -2.31
N PRO A 83 4.06 10.67 -2.54
CA PRO A 83 3.05 10.74 -3.59
C PRO A 83 3.57 10.48 -5.01
N SER A 84 4.85 10.77 -5.28
CA SER A 84 5.51 10.42 -6.55
C SER A 84 5.52 8.91 -6.83
N LYS A 85 5.52 8.08 -5.78
CA LYS A 85 5.45 6.60 -5.89
C LYS A 85 4.02 6.05 -5.84
N ARG A 86 3.01 6.88 -5.57
CA ARG A 86 1.63 6.40 -5.37
C ARG A 86 0.93 5.94 -6.65
N MET A 87 1.36 6.38 -7.82
CA MET A 87 0.80 5.93 -9.10
C MET A 87 1.00 4.42 -9.31
N GLY A 88 2.15 3.87 -8.87
CA GLY A 88 2.43 2.44 -8.99
C GLY A 88 1.49 1.54 -8.18
N PHE A 89 0.74 2.07 -7.21
CA PHE A 89 -0.18 1.27 -6.40
C PHE A 89 -1.42 0.82 -7.19
N SER A 90 -1.77 1.47 -8.29
CA SER A 90 -2.90 1.02 -9.13
C SER A 90 -2.51 0.07 -10.27
N GLU A 91 -1.22 -0.25 -10.40
CA GLU A 91 -0.69 -1.13 -11.44
C GLU A 91 -0.59 -2.59 -10.96
N GLY A 92 -0.34 -3.53 -11.88
CA GLY A 92 -0.02 -4.92 -11.55
C GLY A 92 1.26 -5.02 -10.71
N LEU A 93 1.48 -6.15 -10.04
CA LEU A 93 2.63 -6.41 -9.20
C LEU A 93 3.94 -6.18 -9.96
N GLU A 94 4.05 -6.70 -11.19
CA GLU A 94 5.24 -6.56 -12.04
C GLU A 94 5.48 -5.10 -12.45
N GLU A 95 4.42 -4.38 -12.86
CA GLU A 95 4.52 -3.01 -13.36
C GLU A 95 4.59 -1.96 -12.24
N SER A 96 4.14 -2.29 -11.03
CA SER A 96 4.06 -1.36 -9.89
C SER A 96 5.41 -0.73 -9.53
N GLY A 97 6.49 -1.47 -9.74
CA GLY A 97 7.84 -1.11 -9.28
C GLY A 97 7.97 -1.00 -7.75
N LEU A 98 6.99 -1.50 -7.00
CA LEU A 98 6.96 -1.44 -5.52
C LEU A 98 7.68 -2.62 -4.87
N PHE A 99 7.72 -3.77 -5.54
CA PHE A 99 8.16 -5.03 -4.98
C PHE A 99 9.31 -5.65 -5.79
N GLU A 100 10.16 -6.38 -5.09
CA GLU A 100 10.92 -7.49 -5.64
C GLU A 100 10.07 -8.75 -5.45
N ILE A 101 9.85 -9.50 -6.53
CA ILE A 101 8.95 -10.65 -6.57
C ILE A 101 9.78 -11.91 -6.84
N ASP A 102 9.57 -12.94 -6.05
CA ASP A 102 10.11 -14.29 -6.28
C ASP A 102 8.96 -15.27 -6.51
N ASP A 103 8.69 -15.54 -7.78
CA ASP A 103 7.72 -16.52 -8.27
C ASP A 103 8.37 -17.87 -8.61
N SER A 104 9.51 -18.19 -8.00
CA SER A 104 10.18 -19.47 -8.25
C SER A 104 9.39 -20.67 -7.70
N PHE A 105 9.70 -21.85 -8.23
CA PHE A 105 9.14 -23.13 -7.78
C PHE A 105 9.24 -23.34 -6.25
N SER A 106 10.32 -22.86 -5.62
CA SER A 106 10.50 -22.95 -4.15
C SER A 106 9.48 -22.10 -3.38
N THR A 107 9.07 -20.96 -3.95
CA THR A 107 8.04 -20.10 -3.36
C THR A 107 6.65 -20.66 -3.63
N GLU A 108 6.40 -21.17 -4.84
CA GLU A 108 5.16 -21.90 -5.16
C GLU A 108 4.93 -23.10 -4.24
N GLU A 109 5.95 -23.93 -4.03
CA GLU A 109 5.91 -25.08 -3.11
C GLU A 109 5.53 -24.66 -1.68
N ALA A 110 5.99 -23.49 -1.22
CA ALA A 110 5.61 -22.97 0.08
C ALA A 110 4.10 -22.68 0.18
N PHE A 111 3.48 -22.14 -0.87
CA PHE A 111 2.03 -21.94 -0.92
C PHE A 111 1.27 -23.25 -1.04
N HIS A 112 1.76 -24.19 -1.84
CA HIS A 112 1.17 -25.53 -1.96
C HIS A 112 1.10 -26.24 -0.61
N ILE A 113 2.19 -26.25 0.15
CA ILE A 113 2.24 -26.82 1.50
C ILE A 113 1.25 -26.11 2.44
N LEU A 114 1.24 -24.77 2.44
CA LEU A 114 0.38 -24.00 3.34
C LEU A 114 -1.12 -24.17 3.03
N THR A 115 -1.47 -24.31 1.76
CA THR A 115 -2.85 -24.42 1.29
C THR A 115 -3.29 -25.88 1.13
N ASN A 116 -2.40 -26.85 1.43
CA ASN A 116 -2.61 -28.27 1.22
C ASN A 116 -3.10 -28.56 -0.23
N ASP A 117 -2.39 -28.00 -1.19
CA ASP A 117 -2.61 -28.13 -2.63
C ASP A 117 -3.99 -27.69 -3.14
N ALA A 118 -4.76 -26.95 -2.34
CA ALA A 118 -6.12 -26.53 -2.70
C ALA A 118 -6.18 -25.69 -3.99
N PHE A 119 -5.08 -25.05 -4.36
CA PHE A 119 -4.96 -24.18 -5.54
C PHE A 119 -3.88 -24.64 -6.52
N PHE A 120 -3.46 -25.91 -6.47
CA PHE A 120 -2.35 -26.44 -7.26
C PHE A 120 -2.50 -26.12 -8.74
N ASP A 121 -3.58 -26.59 -9.37
CA ASP A 121 -3.81 -26.42 -10.81
C ASP A 121 -3.85 -24.95 -11.24
N THR A 122 -4.41 -24.07 -10.39
CA THR A 122 -4.54 -22.65 -10.72
C THR A 122 -3.19 -21.93 -10.66
N ILE A 123 -2.35 -22.26 -9.68
CA ILE A 123 -1.01 -21.69 -9.56
C ILE A 123 -0.12 -22.23 -10.69
N GLU A 124 -0.19 -23.53 -11.04
CA GLU A 124 0.55 -24.09 -12.18
C GLU A 124 0.16 -23.43 -13.51
N GLU A 125 -1.13 -23.12 -13.71
CA GLU A 125 -1.60 -22.48 -14.94
C GLU A 125 -1.22 -21.00 -15.05
N LYS A 126 -1.35 -20.25 -13.94
CA LYS A 126 -1.29 -18.78 -13.95
C LYS A 126 -0.01 -18.18 -13.34
N GLY A 127 0.71 -18.94 -12.52
CA GLY A 127 1.74 -18.42 -11.63
C GLY A 127 1.18 -17.64 -10.44
N LEU A 128 2.02 -17.40 -9.42
CA LEU A 128 1.62 -16.72 -8.18
C LEU A 128 1.17 -15.27 -8.39
N ILE A 129 1.81 -14.56 -9.31
CA ILE A 129 1.54 -13.15 -9.58
C ILE A 129 0.08 -12.95 -10.00
N MET A 130 -0.31 -13.57 -11.12
CA MET A 130 -1.68 -13.50 -11.61
C MET A 130 -2.66 -14.12 -10.62
N PHE A 131 -2.29 -15.21 -9.96
CA PHE A 131 -3.14 -15.85 -8.95
C PHE A 131 -3.55 -14.87 -7.85
N PHE A 132 -2.60 -14.12 -7.27
CA PHE A 132 -2.92 -13.16 -6.21
C PHE A 132 -3.61 -11.90 -6.71
N GLU A 133 -3.22 -11.39 -7.89
CA GLU A 133 -3.92 -10.24 -8.50
C GLU A 133 -5.40 -10.53 -8.73
N ASP A 134 -5.70 -11.69 -9.31
CA ASP A 134 -7.08 -12.12 -9.62
C ASP A 134 -7.96 -12.10 -8.36
N LEU A 135 -7.45 -12.52 -7.20
CA LEU A 135 -8.24 -12.51 -5.95
C LEU A 135 -8.77 -11.11 -5.60
N PHE A 136 -7.96 -10.07 -5.81
CA PHE A 136 -8.36 -8.70 -5.53
C PHE A 136 -9.16 -8.09 -6.68
N ILE A 137 -8.78 -8.36 -7.93
CA ILE A 137 -9.47 -7.87 -9.13
C ILE A 137 -10.89 -8.42 -9.20
N GLU A 138 -11.09 -9.72 -8.98
CA GLU A 138 -12.42 -10.34 -8.95
C GLU A 138 -13.30 -9.75 -7.84
N LYS A 139 -12.69 -9.42 -6.69
CA LYS A 139 -13.44 -8.92 -5.54
C LYS A 139 -13.82 -7.45 -5.66
N TYR A 140 -12.92 -6.62 -6.15
CA TYR A 140 -13.01 -5.17 -6.05
C TYR A 140 -13.02 -4.45 -7.41
N GLY A 141 -12.81 -5.17 -8.51
CA GLY A 141 -12.55 -4.62 -9.84
C GLY A 141 -11.07 -4.27 -10.03
N HIS A 142 -10.67 -4.01 -11.28
CA HIS A 142 -9.25 -3.89 -11.66
C HIS A 142 -8.46 -2.83 -10.88
N MET A 143 -8.64 -1.55 -11.18
CA MET A 143 -7.85 -0.45 -10.57
C MET A 143 -7.98 -0.40 -9.04
N ARG A 144 -9.19 -0.63 -8.53
CA ARG A 144 -9.49 -0.64 -7.09
C ARG A 144 -8.85 -1.84 -6.39
N GLY A 145 -8.96 -3.02 -6.99
CA GLY A 145 -8.38 -4.26 -6.49
C GLY A 145 -6.87 -4.16 -6.38
N LEU A 146 -6.21 -3.68 -7.44
CA LEU A 146 -4.76 -3.47 -7.46
C LEU A 146 -4.32 -2.44 -6.40
N THR A 147 -5.04 -1.32 -6.27
CA THR A 147 -4.76 -0.33 -5.22
C THR A 147 -4.86 -0.91 -3.82
N ILE A 148 -5.90 -1.71 -3.55
CA ILE A 148 -6.08 -2.38 -2.26
C ILE A 148 -4.97 -3.41 -2.03
N MET A 149 -4.68 -4.24 -3.04
CA MET A 149 -3.64 -5.28 -2.99
C MET A 149 -2.27 -4.70 -2.69
N ASN A 150 -1.80 -3.79 -3.55
CA ASN A 150 -0.47 -3.19 -3.43
C ASN A 150 -0.30 -2.46 -2.10
N THR A 151 -1.33 -1.71 -1.66
CA THR A 151 -1.25 -1.01 -0.37
C THR A 151 -1.23 -2.00 0.79
N PHE A 152 -2.05 -3.03 0.76
CA PHE A 152 -2.09 -4.04 1.81
C PHE A 152 -0.79 -4.85 1.90
N PHE A 153 -0.27 -5.32 0.76
CA PHE A 153 1.01 -6.03 0.69
C PHE A 153 2.17 -5.16 1.13
N TYR A 154 2.18 -3.89 0.71
CA TYR A 154 3.20 -2.95 1.13
C TYR A 154 3.23 -2.80 2.66
N ILE A 155 2.07 -2.62 3.30
CA ILE A 155 1.99 -2.53 4.77
C ILE A 155 2.36 -3.87 5.43
N LEU A 156 1.93 -5.01 4.88
CA LEU A 156 2.29 -6.35 5.39
C LEU A 156 3.81 -6.60 5.35
N CYS A 157 4.51 -6.11 4.34
CA CYS A 157 5.97 -6.24 4.29
C CYS A 157 6.65 -5.55 5.48
N PHE A 158 6.09 -4.45 6.00
CA PHE A 158 6.64 -3.72 7.15
C PHE A 158 6.08 -4.14 8.51
N LYS A 159 4.81 -4.54 8.56
CA LYS A 159 4.07 -4.77 9.82
C LYS A 159 3.50 -6.17 9.97
N GLY A 160 3.61 -7.00 8.95
CA GLY A 160 3.06 -8.35 8.94
C GLY A 160 3.79 -9.35 9.83
N ASN A 161 4.88 -8.98 10.51
CA ASN A 161 5.56 -9.84 11.47
C ASN A 161 4.90 -9.80 12.87
N GLU A 162 4.00 -8.86 13.10
CA GLU A 162 3.22 -8.66 14.33
C GLU A 162 1.76 -9.10 14.13
N TRP A 163 1.07 -9.38 15.23
CA TRP A 163 -0.37 -9.63 15.21
C TRP A 163 -1.13 -8.31 15.20
N VAL A 164 -1.65 -7.93 14.03
CA VAL A 164 -2.27 -6.62 13.82
C VAL A 164 -3.74 -6.80 13.41
N PRO A 165 -4.67 -5.98 13.93
CA PRO A 165 -6.07 -6.02 13.51
C PRO A 165 -6.23 -5.70 12.03
N ILE A 166 -7.10 -6.41 11.32
CA ILE A 166 -7.42 -6.09 9.91
C ILE A 166 -7.91 -4.64 9.76
N ARG A 167 -8.63 -4.12 10.77
CA ARG A 167 -9.10 -2.72 10.82
C ARG A 167 -7.95 -1.74 10.68
N SER A 168 -6.79 -2.02 11.28
CA SER A 168 -5.61 -1.16 11.17
C SER A 168 -5.13 -1.03 9.72
N TYR A 169 -5.03 -2.14 8.99
CA TYR A 169 -4.69 -2.10 7.57
C TYR A 169 -5.75 -1.38 6.73
N ALA A 170 -7.04 -1.60 7.02
CA ALA A 170 -8.15 -0.95 6.33
C ALA A 170 -8.14 0.58 6.52
N LEU A 171 -7.78 1.07 7.70
CA LEU A 171 -7.66 2.51 7.96
C LEU A 171 -6.50 3.13 7.20
N GLU A 172 -5.34 2.45 7.13
CA GLU A 172 -4.21 2.95 6.34
C GLU A 172 -4.49 2.96 4.83
N LEU A 173 -5.24 1.97 4.33
CA LEU A 173 -5.80 1.97 2.96
C LEU A 173 -6.66 3.22 2.70
N LEU A 174 -7.59 3.54 3.61
CA LEU A 174 -8.47 4.69 3.48
C LEU A 174 -7.70 6.03 3.62
N LYS A 175 -6.73 6.11 4.53
CA LYS A 175 -5.88 7.30 4.72
C LYS A 175 -5.10 7.65 3.45
N LEU A 176 -4.64 6.64 2.71
CA LEU A 176 -3.82 6.85 1.52
C LEU A 176 -4.63 7.03 0.24
N PHE A 177 -5.70 6.25 0.10
CA PHE A 177 -6.39 6.06 -1.17
C PHE A 177 -7.92 5.99 -1.01
N SER A 178 -8.50 6.75 -0.08
CA SER A 178 -9.97 6.77 0.18
C SER A 178 -10.82 6.81 -1.09
N SER A 179 -10.48 7.68 -2.05
CA SER A 179 -11.18 7.84 -3.33
C SER A 179 -11.04 6.66 -4.29
N SER A 180 -9.94 5.91 -4.21
CA SER A 180 -9.71 4.71 -5.03
C SER A 180 -10.19 3.43 -4.35
N VAL A 181 -10.25 3.41 -3.02
CA VAL A 181 -10.57 2.24 -2.20
C VAL A 181 -12.06 2.13 -1.90
N LEU A 182 -12.77 3.25 -1.70
CA LEU A 182 -14.21 3.25 -1.49
C LEU A 182 -14.95 3.15 -2.82
N ALA A 183 -15.98 2.29 -2.87
CA ALA A 183 -16.93 2.35 -3.98
C ALA A 183 -17.76 3.65 -3.88
N PRO A 184 -18.40 4.09 -4.98
CA PRO A 184 -19.41 5.15 -4.90
C PRO A 184 -20.43 4.85 -3.80
N ASP A 185 -20.68 5.84 -2.94
CA ASP A 185 -21.63 5.77 -1.81
C ASP A 185 -21.30 4.72 -0.72
N GLN A 186 -20.10 4.11 -0.75
CA GLN A 186 -19.71 3.14 0.26
C GLN A 186 -19.23 3.83 1.55
N GLU A 187 -19.89 3.52 2.66
CA GLU A 187 -19.43 3.92 3.99
C GLU A 187 -18.18 3.15 4.43
N CYS A 188 -17.34 3.80 5.25
CA CYS A 188 -16.07 3.24 5.71
C CYS A 188 -16.23 1.93 6.48
N ASP A 189 -17.22 1.83 7.39
CA ASP A 189 -17.48 0.58 8.11
C ASP A 189 -18.00 -0.54 7.21
N ALA A 190 -18.70 -0.19 6.13
CA ALA A 190 -19.11 -1.15 5.11
C ALA A 190 -17.88 -1.72 4.39
N PHE A 191 -16.91 -0.86 4.06
CA PHE A 191 -15.62 -1.28 3.49
C PHE A 191 -14.83 -2.15 4.47
N ILE A 192 -14.62 -1.71 5.71
CA ILE A 192 -13.84 -2.46 6.72
C ILE A 192 -14.41 -3.86 6.93
N ARG A 193 -15.73 -3.98 7.02
CA ARG A 193 -16.43 -5.27 7.12
C ARG A 193 -16.21 -6.15 5.90
N GLN A 194 -16.29 -5.58 4.70
CA GLN A 194 -16.08 -6.31 3.45
C GLN A 194 -14.63 -6.78 3.33
N PHE A 195 -13.67 -5.90 3.65
CA PHE A 195 -12.25 -6.18 3.64
C PHE A 195 -11.87 -7.23 4.68
N SER A 196 -12.36 -7.13 5.92
CA SER A 196 -12.11 -8.15 6.95
C SER A 196 -12.56 -9.54 6.53
N ARG A 197 -13.76 -9.66 5.93
CA ARG A 197 -14.26 -10.94 5.41
C ARG A 197 -13.43 -11.45 4.24
N PHE A 198 -12.99 -10.57 3.35
CA PHE A 198 -12.13 -10.94 2.22
C PHE A 198 -10.78 -11.45 2.71
N VAL A 199 -10.10 -10.72 3.58
CA VAL A 199 -8.82 -11.15 4.15
C VAL A 199 -8.94 -12.50 4.85
N VAL A 200 -9.96 -12.69 5.70
CA VAL A 200 -10.13 -13.96 6.45
C VAL A 200 -10.49 -15.13 5.54
N ARG A 201 -11.43 -14.94 4.61
CA ARG A 201 -11.99 -16.05 3.82
C ARG A 201 -11.16 -16.37 2.58
N THR A 202 -10.46 -15.38 2.06
CA THR A 202 -9.66 -15.48 0.84
C THR A 202 -8.18 -15.48 1.22
N LEU A 203 -7.62 -14.36 1.68
CA LEU A 203 -6.16 -14.27 1.83
C LEU A 203 -5.59 -15.25 2.88
N CYS A 204 -6.28 -15.48 3.99
CA CYS A 204 -5.83 -16.46 4.98
C CYS A 204 -5.96 -17.91 4.48
N SER A 205 -7.01 -18.21 3.70
CA SER A 205 -7.17 -19.56 3.13
C SER A 205 -6.21 -19.83 1.97
N HIS A 206 -5.71 -18.77 1.31
CA HIS A 206 -4.74 -18.82 0.21
C HIS A 206 -3.30 -18.64 0.70
N GLY A 207 -3.05 -18.79 2.01
CA GLY A 207 -1.69 -18.85 2.57
C GLY A 207 -0.96 -17.52 2.71
N MET A 208 -1.63 -16.37 2.54
CA MET A 208 -0.98 -15.04 2.67
C MET A 208 -0.91 -14.54 4.11
N CYS A 209 -1.88 -14.92 4.94
CA CYS A 209 -1.94 -14.49 6.34
C CYS A 209 -2.36 -15.63 7.27
N TRP A 210 -1.84 -15.59 8.50
CA TRP A 210 -2.32 -16.37 9.63
C TRP A 210 -3.41 -15.63 10.39
N LEU A 211 -4.27 -16.41 11.05
CA LEU A 211 -5.23 -15.94 12.04
C LEU A 211 -4.74 -16.29 13.44
N SER A 212 -4.83 -15.33 14.37
CA SER A 212 -4.47 -15.59 15.78
C SER A 212 -5.43 -16.56 16.46
N SER A 213 -6.69 -16.55 16.04
CA SER A 213 -7.77 -17.41 16.55
C SER A 213 -8.91 -17.49 15.55
N ILE A 214 -9.84 -18.43 15.76
CA ILE A 214 -11.09 -18.50 15.00
C ILE A 214 -11.89 -17.21 15.28
N PRO A 215 -12.22 -16.40 14.26
CA PRO A 215 -12.79 -15.09 14.49
C PRO A 215 -14.29 -15.18 14.75
N SER A 216 -14.78 -14.37 15.70
CA SER A 216 -16.22 -14.23 15.93
C SER A 216 -16.88 -13.43 14.80
N LYS A 217 -18.21 -13.53 14.68
CA LYS A 217 -18.98 -12.70 13.72
C LYS A 217 -18.84 -11.21 14.03
N GLU A 218 -18.68 -10.84 15.30
CA GLU A 218 -18.50 -9.45 15.72
C GLU A 218 -17.12 -8.92 15.33
N ASP A 219 -16.06 -9.69 15.58
CA ASP A 219 -14.70 -9.32 15.19
C ASP A 219 -14.56 -9.20 13.67
N LEU A 220 -15.19 -10.13 12.92
CA LEU A 220 -15.25 -10.06 11.45
C LEU A 220 -15.99 -8.82 10.94
N ASN A 221 -17.03 -8.38 11.65
CA ASN A 221 -17.80 -7.22 11.22
C ASN A 221 -17.11 -5.90 11.57
N SER A 222 -16.37 -5.86 12.67
CA SER A 222 -15.65 -4.68 13.14
C SER A 222 -14.22 -4.59 12.59
N GLY A 223 -13.68 -5.68 12.03
CA GLY A 223 -12.29 -5.75 11.56
C GLY A 223 -11.26 -5.98 12.68
N LYS A 224 -11.70 -6.35 13.89
CA LYS A 224 -10.83 -6.56 15.06
C LYS A 224 -10.04 -7.88 15.03
N VAL A 225 -10.28 -8.72 14.01
CA VAL A 225 -9.53 -9.97 13.82
C VAL A 225 -8.05 -9.66 13.64
N LEU A 226 -7.19 -10.30 14.45
CA LEU A 226 -5.75 -10.16 14.35
C LEU A 226 -5.20 -11.14 13.30
N ILE A 227 -4.40 -10.58 12.40
CA ILE A 227 -3.69 -11.32 11.36
C ILE A 227 -2.18 -11.09 11.47
N LYS A 228 -1.41 -11.99 10.87
CA LYS A 228 0.04 -11.89 10.68
C LYS A 228 0.37 -12.43 9.28
N ALA A 229 1.35 -11.87 8.59
CA ALA A 229 1.82 -12.44 7.32
C ALA A 229 2.43 -13.84 7.52
N THR A 230 2.32 -14.69 6.51
CA THR A 230 3.02 -15.98 6.48
C THR A 230 4.45 -15.82 5.98
N ASP A 231 5.29 -16.82 6.24
CA ASP A 231 6.64 -16.85 5.66
C ASP A 231 6.62 -16.99 4.13
N ALA A 232 5.57 -17.59 3.55
CA ALA A 232 5.40 -17.68 2.11
C ALA A 232 5.20 -16.30 1.47
N LEU A 233 4.48 -15.39 2.12
CA LEU A 233 4.36 -14.00 1.67
C LEU A 233 5.73 -13.31 1.62
N TYR A 234 6.58 -13.53 2.63
CA TYR A 234 7.93 -12.93 2.66
C TYR A 234 8.93 -13.57 1.70
N ARG A 235 8.66 -14.81 1.26
CA ARG A 235 9.39 -15.41 0.14
C ARG A 235 8.95 -14.77 -1.17
N PHE A 236 7.65 -14.61 -1.36
CA PHE A 236 7.07 -14.08 -2.58
C PHE A 236 7.34 -12.60 -2.82
N LEU A 237 7.27 -11.77 -1.77
CA LEU A 237 7.35 -10.31 -1.88
C LEU A 237 8.37 -9.72 -0.89
N ALA A 238 9.24 -8.88 -1.44
CA ALA A 238 10.04 -7.93 -0.69
C ALA A 238 9.82 -6.51 -1.24
N ILE A 239 10.06 -5.48 -0.42
CA ILE A 239 9.95 -4.09 -0.87
C ILE A 239 11.19 -3.74 -1.67
N LYS A 240 10.99 -3.13 -2.84
CA LYS A 240 12.08 -2.61 -3.67
C LYS A 240 12.63 -1.32 -3.06
N GLU A 241 13.93 -1.30 -2.74
CA GLU A 241 14.62 -0.13 -2.16
C GLU A 241 14.70 1.06 -3.13
#